data_AF-A0A511TJU2-F1
#
_entry.id   AF-A0A511TJU2-F1
#
_cell.length_a   1.000
_cell.length_b   1.000
_cell.length_c   1.000
_cell.angle_alpha   90.00
_cell.angle_beta   90.00
_cell.angle_gamma   90.00
#
_symmetry.space_group_name_H-M   'P 1'
#
loop_
_entity.id
_entity.type
_entity.pdbx_description
1 polymer ?
#
loop_
_entity_poly.entity_id
_entity_poly.type
_entity_poly.pdbx_seq_one_letter_code
_entity_poly.pdbx_strand_id
1 'polypeptide(L)'
;MTLSRWVIGFSALLLGACGGPAEMEEGVAPETTAAVEQRSEQPGGGRQGFHRTYYYDAARTRWAGAVHGDCQGYITQSGVVTQYSHEYAFLCE
;
A
#
# COMPACT_ATOMS: atom_id res chain seq x y z
N MET A 1 -13.50 -65.01 20.27
CA MET A 1 -14.40 -63.99 20.84
C MET A 1 -15.10 -63.29 19.70
N THR A 2 -16.43 -63.40 19.70
CA THR A 2 -17.47 -62.42 19.31
C THR A 2 -17.30 -61.52 18.07
N LEU A 3 -18.28 -61.68 17.17
CA LEU A 3 -18.72 -60.80 16.07
C LEU A 3 -19.03 -59.37 16.54
N SER A 4 -18.81 -58.38 15.66
CA SER A 4 -19.74 -57.24 15.44
C SER A 4 -19.13 -56.27 14.40
N ARG A 5 -19.84 -55.52 13.56
CA ARG A 5 -20.98 -55.77 12.66
C ARG A 5 -21.41 -54.38 12.15
N TRP A 6 -21.18 -54.10 10.85
CA TRP A 6 -22.02 -53.25 9.97
C TRP A 6 -22.13 -51.74 10.37
N VAL A 7 -22.47 -50.72 9.57
CA VAL A 7 -22.69 -50.45 8.14
C VAL A 7 -22.98 -48.93 8.04
N ILE A 8 -22.48 -48.31 6.96
CA ILE A 8 -23.10 -47.28 6.10
C ILE A 8 -23.95 -46.16 6.72
N GLY A 9 -23.64 -44.90 6.35
CA GLY A 9 -24.62 -43.82 6.17
C GLY A 9 -24.12 -42.82 5.12
N PHE A 10 -24.50 -42.98 3.85
CA PHE A 10 -25.52 -42.19 3.12
C PHE A 10 -25.23 -40.68 3.08
N SER A 11 -24.68 -40.12 1.99
CA SER A 11 -25.33 -39.74 0.71
C SER A 11 -26.13 -38.43 0.76
N ALA A 12 -25.70 -37.46 -0.06
CA ALA A 12 -26.52 -36.58 -0.94
C ALA A 12 -25.58 -35.50 -1.52
N LEU A 13 -24.99 -35.67 -2.71
CA LEU A 13 -25.55 -35.37 -4.04
C LEU A 13 -26.18 -33.96 -4.17
N LEU A 14 -25.45 -33.13 -4.94
CA LEU A 14 -25.92 -32.32 -6.08
C LEU A 14 -27.07 -31.31 -5.85
N LEU A 15 -26.84 -30.04 -6.23
CA LEU A 15 -27.56 -29.32 -7.30
C LEU A 15 -27.46 -27.78 -7.13
N GLY A 16 -27.23 -27.06 -8.24
CA GLY A 16 -27.29 -25.60 -8.37
C GLY A 16 -25.94 -25.03 -8.79
N ALA A 17 -25.50 -25.06 -10.05
CA ALA A 17 -26.10 -24.49 -11.26
C ALA A 17 -26.33 -22.97 -11.19
N CYS A 18 -25.79 -22.31 -12.20
CA CYS A 18 -26.23 -21.04 -12.81
C CYS A 18 -25.81 -19.72 -12.14
N GLY A 19 -25.33 -18.83 -13.01
CA GLY A 19 -24.75 -17.55 -12.67
C GLY A 19 -25.70 -16.56 -11.98
N GLY A 20 -25.06 -15.67 -11.24
CA GLY A 20 -25.58 -14.42 -10.70
C GLY A 20 -24.40 -13.48 -10.48
N PRO A 21 -24.59 -12.16 -10.60
CA PRO A 21 -23.74 -11.28 -11.39
C PRO A 21 -22.42 -10.91 -10.72
N ALA A 22 -21.41 -10.65 -11.55
CA ALA A 22 -20.28 -9.81 -11.19
C ALA A 22 -20.77 -8.36 -11.06
N GLU A 23 -21.23 -8.01 -9.86
CA GLU A 23 -21.41 -6.61 -9.46
C GLU A 23 -20.13 -6.22 -8.73
N MET A 24 -19.12 -5.85 -9.53
CA MET A 24 -17.93 -5.18 -9.03
C MET A 24 -18.37 -3.82 -8.48
N GLU A 25 -18.12 -3.61 -7.19
CA GLU A 25 -18.52 -2.43 -6.43
C GLU A 25 -18.30 -1.13 -7.20
N GLU A 26 -19.39 -0.36 -7.26
CA GLU A 26 -19.40 1.05 -7.55
C GLU A 26 -18.63 1.80 -6.46
N GLY A 27 -17.68 2.65 -6.85
CA GLY A 27 -17.13 3.67 -5.96
C GLY A 27 -15.70 3.48 -5.49
N VAL A 28 -14.74 3.43 -6.43
CA VAL A 28 -13.46 4.09 -6.19
C VAL A 28 -13.25 5.01 -7.36
N ALA A 29 -13.50 6.31 -7.15
CA ALA A 29 -12.99 7.33 -8.04
C ALA A 29 -11.51 6.97 -8.31
N PRO A 30 -11.04 6.93 -9.56
CA PRO A 30 -9.60 6.86 -9.79
C PRO A 30 -9.06 8.13 -9.13
N GLU A 31 -8.58 8.00 -7.90
CA GLU A 31 -7.88 9.06 -7.18
C GLU A 31 -6.77 9.40 -8.14
N THR A 32 -6.95 10.54 -8.79
CA THR A 32 -6.07 11.11 -9.79
C THR A 32 -4.68 10.84 -9.29
N THR A 33 -3.94 9.97 -9.99
CA THR A 33 -2.55 9.71 -9.75
C THR A 33 -1.87 11.07 -9.83
N ALA A 34 -1.74 11.72 -8.68
CA ALA A 34 -1.20 13.06 -8.57
C ALA A 34 0.20 12.94 -9.16
N ALA A 35 0.36 13.57 -10.32
CA ALA A 35 1.55 13.47 -11.12
C ALA A 35 2.75 13.76 -10.21
N VAL A 36 3.64 12.77 -10.15
CA VAL A 36 4.92 12.83 -9.44
C VAL A 36 5.71 14.01 -10.00
N GLU A 37 5.69 15.16 -9.33
CA GLU A 37 6.61 16.26 -9.66
C GLU A 37 7.97 15.95 -9.04
N GLN A 38 8.85 15.32 -9.83
CA GLN A 38 10.27 15.23 -9.51
C GLN A 38 10.90 16.61 -9.73
N ARG A 39 10.82 17.48 -8.72
CA ARG A 39 11.54 18.76 -8.74
C ARG A 39 12.96 18.56 -8.28
N SER A 40 13.90 18.45 -9.22
CA SER A 40 15.33 18.60 -8.96
C SER A 40 15.65 20.06 -8.64
N GLU A 41 15.19 20.55 -7.50
CA GLU A 41 15.74 21.79 -6.96
C GLU A 41 17.14 21.46 -6.42
N GLN A 42 18.14 22.28 -6.76
CA GLN A 42 19.51 22.14 -6.27
C GLN A 42 19.72 23.14 -5.11
N PRO A 43 19.38 22.79 -3.85
CA PRO A 43 19.88 23.50 -2.70
C PRO A 43 21.38 23.19 -2.56
N GLY A 44 22.18 24.19 -2.19
CA GLY A 44 23.61 23.99 -1.93
C GLY A 44 23.80 22.81 -0.96
N GLY A 45 24.47 21.75 -1.44
CA GLY A 45 24.59 20.47 -0.74
C GLY A 45 25.10 20.62 0.70
N GLY A 46 24.54 19.80 1.60
CA GLY A 46 24.86 19.78 3.02
C GLY A 46 25.54 18.48 3.45
N ARG A 47 26.06 18.44 4.68
CA ARG A 47 26.64 17.22 5.29
C ARG A 47 25.59 16.17 5.72
N GLN A 48 24.31 16.43 5.47
CA GLN A 48 23.20 15.57 5.84
C GLN A 48 22.16 15.55 4.73
N GLY A 49 21.62 14.35 4.45
CA GLY A 49 20.44 14.14 3.63
C GLY A 49 19.24 13.74 4.51
N PHE A 50 18.06 13.64 3.90
CA PHE A 50 16.85 13.24 4.61
C PHE A 50 15.92 12.41 3.74
N HIS A 51 15.07 11.64 4.39
CA HIS A 51 13.96 10.98 3.75
C HIS A 51 12.72 11.12 4.64
N ARG A 52 11.63 11.57 4.03
CA ARG A 52 10.34 11.76 4.68
C ARG A 52 9.29 10.98 3.92
N THR A 53 8.53 10.15 4.63
CA THR A 53 7.39 9.42 4.09
C THR A 53 6.11 10.04 4.62
N TYR A 54 5.12 10.21 3.74
CA TYR A 54 3.79 10.76 4.02
C TYR A 54 2.72 9.68 3.94
N TYR A 55 1.69 9.81 4.76
CA TYR A 55 0.60 8.85 4.89
C TYR A 55 -0.76 9.56 4.89
N TYR A 56 -1.82 8.89 4.46
CA TYR A 56 -3.17 9.46 4.47
C TYR A 56 -3.82 9.44 5.86
N ASP A 57 -3.35 8.57 6.75
CA ASP A 57 -3.91 8.34 8.07
C ASP A 57 -2.88 8.49 9.20
N ALA A 58 -3.37 8.83 10.40
CA ALA A 58 -2.53 9.01 11.58
C ALA A 58 -1.87 7.71 12.07
N ALA A 59 -2.44 6.54 11.75
CA ALA A 59 -1.84 5.24 12.06
C ALA A 59 -0.67 4.91 11.11
N ARG A 60 -0.44 5.72 10.07
CA ARG A 60 0.64 5.60 9.09
C ARG A 60 0.62 4.26 8.35
N THR A 61 -0.58 3.80 8.01
CA THR A 61 -0.77 2.50 7.35
C THR A 61 -0.95 2.62 5.83
N ARG A 62 -1.50 3.74 5.35
CA ARG A 62 -1.73 4.01 3.92
C ARG A 62 -0.73 5.05 3.41
N TRP A 63 0.23 4.61 2.60
CA TRP A 63 1.24 5.48 1.97
C TRP A 63 0.57 6.53 1.07
N ALA A 64 1.04 7.78 1.16
CA ALA A 64 0.58 8.91 0.36
C ALA A 64 1.68 9.46 -0.55
N GLY A 65 2.91 9.51 -0.05
CA GLY A 65 4.02 10.13 -0.77
C GLY A 65 5.36 9.97 -0.05
N ALA A 66 6.42 10.42 -0.69
CA ALA A 66 7.73 10.55 -0.08
C ALA A 66 8.48 11.76 -0.64
N VAL A 67 9.36 12.33 0.18
CA VAL A 67 10.36 13.31 -0.24
C VAL A 67 11.72 12.83 0.23
N HIS A 68 12.70 12.85 -0.66
CA HIS A 68 14.08 12.52 -0.35
C HIS A 68 14.98 13.66 -0.81
N GLY A 69 15.74 14.22 0.12
CA GLY A 69 16.82 15.16 -0.18
C GLY A 69 18.16 14.44 -0.06
N ASP A 70 18.92 14.39 -1.16
CA ASP A 70 20.25 13.81 -1.16
C ASP A 70 21.33 14.80 -0.68
N CYS A 71 22.54 14.28 -0.54
CA CYS A 71 23.71 15.03 -0.07
C CYS A 71 24.21 16.10 -1.03
N GLN A 72 23.90 15.95 -2.31
CA GLN A 72 24.22 16.92 -3.35
C GLN A 72 23.17 18.03 -3.42
N GLY A 73 22.14 17.93 -2.58
CA GLY A 73 21.03 18.83 -2.48
C GLY A 73 19.80 18.37 -3.25
N TYR A 74 19.91 17.45 -4.20
CA TYR A 74 18.76 17.13 -5.05
C TYR A 74 17.60 16.60 -4.22
N ILE A 75 16.47 17.28 -4.39
CA ILE A 75 15.21 16.85 -3.81
C ILE A 75 14.48 16.01 -4.85
N THR A 76 13.92 14.89 -4.40
CA THR A 76 13.01 14.06 -5.19
C THR A 76 11.73 13.91 -4.38
N GLN A 77 10.59 14.10 -5.03
CA GLN A 77 9.29 13.95 -4.40
C GLN A 77 8.44 12.99 -5.23
N SER A 78 7.69 12.13 -4.54
CA SER A 78 6.68 11.26 -5.12
C SER A 78 5.37 11.33 -4.32
N GLY A 79 4.25 11.24 -5.01
CA GLY A 79 2.92 11.24 -4.40
C GLY A 79 2.53 12.56 -3.73
N VAL A 80 1.70 12.45 -2.68
CA VAL A 80 1.02 13.56 -2.01
C VAL A 80 1.67 13.86 -0.67
N VAL A 81 1.89 15.15 -0.40
CA VAL A 81 2.33 15.67 0.89
C VAL A 81 1.13 15.80 1.82
N THR A 82 1.21 15.15 2.99
CA THR A 82 0.15 15.17 4.01
C THR A 82 0.73 15.60 5.36
N GLN A 83 -0.14 15.78 6.37
CA GLN A 83 0.28 16.09 7.75
C GLN A 83 0.82 14.88 8.52
N TYR A 84 0.50 13.65 8.08
CA TYR A 84 0.94 12.44 8.76
C TYR A 84 2.23 11.97 8.11
N SER A 85 3.36 12.32 8.70
CA SER A 85 4.66 11.97 8.14
C SER A 85 5.60 11.33 9.16
N HIS A 86 6.58 10.61 8.62
CA HIS A 86 7.75 10.15 9.36
C HIS A 86 9.00 10.60 8.60
N GLU A 87 9.95 11.23 9.29
CA GLU A 87 11.21 11.67 8.71
C GLU A 87 12.39 11.01 9.43
N TYR A 88 13.41 10.67 8.67
CA TYR A 88 14.74 10.41 9.19
C TYR A 88 15.79 11.22 8.41
N ALA A 89 16.83 11.63 9.12
CA ALA A 89 18.01 12.26 8.55
C ALA A 89 19.18 11.29 8.56
N PHE A 90 20.10 11.44 7.61
CA PHE A 90 21.32 10.64 7.51
C PHE A 90 22.51 11.54 7.18
N LEU A 91 23.70 11.15 7.63
CA LEU A 91 24.94 11.87 7.32
C LEU A 91 25.41 11.51 5.91
N CYS A 92 25.98 12.51 5.25
CA CYS A 92 26.63 12.39 3.96
C CYS A 92 28.12 12.18 4.19
N GLU A 93 28.63 11.03 3.75
CA GLU A 93 30.07 10.71 3.78
C GLU A 93 30.81 11.30 2.58
#